data_AF-A0A2E6D6R8-F1
#
_entry.id   AF-A0A2E6D6R8-F1
#
_cell.length_a   1.000
_cell.length_b   1.000
_cell.length_c   1.000
_cell.angle_alpha   90.00
_cell.angle_beta   90.00
_cell.angle_gamma   90.00
#
_symmetry.space_group_name_H-M   'P 1'
#
loop_
_entity.id
_entity.type
_entity.pdbx_description
1 polymer ?
#
loop_
_entity_poly.entity_id
_entity_poly.type
_entity_poly.pdbx_seq_one_letter_code
_entity_poly.pdbx_strand_id
1 'polypeptide(L)'
;MGIFTRRSALALAIALAPWVAACGPSVNLDNPGGGGGGDGGGGPVTMTGSWVMHARCKGTPPAGVQSCRTLFITFSDSGQGVKAYLDLDGDGGFTEAVSVVATGASGGVRLKGQYNWNGTNFFFNTLVWEFSWGHAAGDATYRVGSAPNQLETVTMVKIMNLPQHDLNGVWDIDHTLDWATGGLSYLSGMTESGIYQITQEMSGPMQGFFEAKRADGECFTGIVNDSQITVARRYEDYDWLWTYTYTNLNADGDWFGGTHLGQAELGTLQEDVGWSMVAYRTGQ
;
A
#
# COMPACT_ATOMS: atom_id res chain seq x y z
N MET A 1 10.67 35.09 21.46
CA MET A 1 10.99 34.15 20.36
C MET A 1 10.96 32.76 20.94
N GLY A 2 9.78 32.13 20.96
CA GLY A 2 9.59 30.78 21.47
C GLY A 2 9.55 29.80 20.30
N ILE A 3 10.40 28.77 20.35
CA ILE A 3 10.41 27.65 19.41
C ILE A 3 9.16 26.82 19.71
N PHE A 4 8.11 27.02 18.92
CA PHE A 4 7.03 26.04 18.79
C PHE A 4 7.53 24.98 17.81
N THR A 5 7.78 23.77 18.31
CA THR A 5 8.04 22.58 17.50
C THR A 5 6.82 22.30 16.62
N ARG A 6 7.02 22.32 15.29
CA ARG A 6 5.99 22.35 14.23
C ARG A 6 5.01 21.16 14.17
N ARG A 7 5.15 20.15 15.04
CA ARG A 7 4.14 19.09 15.23
C ARG A 7 2.79 19.62 15.72
N SER A 8 2.77 20.79 16.36
CA SER A 8 1.52 21.39 16.84
C SER A 8 0.65 21.97 15.72
N ALA A 9 1.15 22.24 14.52
CA ALA A 9 0.32 22.89 13.48
C ALA A 9 -0.66 21.92 12.79
N LEU A 10 -0.22 20.69 12.49
CA LEU A 10 -1.09 19.66 11.89
C LEU A 10 -2.14 19.15 12.90
N ALA A 11 -1.74 18.94 14.16
CA ALA A 11 -2.64 18.52 15.24
C ALA A 11 -3.62 19.63 15.69
N LEU A 12 -3.23 20.91 15.63
CA LEU A 12 -4.08 22.04 16.06
C LEU A 12 -5.04 22.52 14.97
N ALA A 13 -4.72 22.32 13.69
CA ALA A 13 -5.63 22.67 12.59
C ALA A 13 -6.84 21.72 12.50
N ILE A 14 -6.66 20.44 12.84
CA ILE A 14 -7.71 19.41 12.80
C ILE A 14 -8.61 19.46 14.06
N ALA A 15 -8.13 20.04 15.16
CA ALA A 15 -8.89 20.17 16.43
C ALA A 15 -10.06 21.17 16.39
N LEU A 16 -10.32 21.86 15.28
CA LEU A 16 -11.41 22.83 15.13
C LEU A 16 -12.63 22.33 14.35
N ALA A 17 -12.66 21.04 13.95
CA ALA A 17 -13.86 20.41 13.40
C ALA A 17 -14.73 19.83 14.55
N PRO A 18 -16.02 20.20 14.67
CA PRO A 18 -16.87 19.71 15.74
C PRO A 18 -17.14 18.21 15.62
N TRP A 19 -16.82 17.49 16.71
CA TRP A 19 -17.04 16.07 16.95
C TRP A 19 -18.53 15.72 17.02
N VAL A 20 -18.96 14.64 16.34
CA VAL A 20 -19.79 13.53 16.86
C VAL A 20 -19.68 12.34 15.88
N ALA A 21 -19.21 11.16 16.32
CA ALA A 21 -19.86 9.84 16.15
C ALA A 21 -18.90 8.63 16.04
N ALA A 22 -19.10 7.68 16.96
CA ALA A 22 -19.18 6.22 16.82
C ALA A 22 -18.25 5.46 15.86
N CYS A 23 -17.67 4.38 16.40
CA CYS A 23 -17.00 3.29 15.67
C CYS A 23 -17.67 3.00 14.31
N GLY A 24 -16.91 3.21 13.22
CA GLY A 24 -17.36 2.92 11.86
C GLY A 24 -17.72 1.44 11.69
N PRO A 25 -18.67 1.10 10.79
CA PRO A 25 -19.18 -0.25 10.65
C PRO A 25 -18.14 -1.18 10.03
N SER A 26 -18.21 -2.46 10.42
CA SER A 26 -17.51 -3.57 9.77
C SER A 26 -17.77 -3.59 8.26
N VAL A 27 -16.72 -3.50 7.44
CA VAL A 27 -16.84 -3.66 5.99
C VAL A 27 -17.07 -5.14 5.69
N ASN A 28 -18.28 -5.47 5.24
CA ASN A 28 -18.59 -6.79 4.72
C ASN A 28 -18.00 -6.92 3.31
N LEU A 29 -16.88 -7.64 3.17
CA LEU A 29 -16.24 -7.88 1.86
C LEU A 29 -17.11 -8.71 0.90
N ASP A 30 -18.16 -9.38 1.40
CA ASP A 30 -19.10 -10.12 0.56
C ASP A 30 -20.15 -9.20 -0.12
N ASN A 31 -20.21 -7.91 0.25
CA ASN A 31 -21.09 -6.94 -0.40
C ASN A 31 -20.40 -5.57 -0.52
N PRO A 32 -19.53 -5.36 -1.53
CA PRO A 32 -18.92 -4.07 -1.77
C PRO A 32 -20.05 -3.11 -2.16
N GLY A 33 -20.23 -2.04 -1.39
CA GLY A 33 -21.25 -1.02 -1.67
C GLY A 33 -21.12 -0.54 -3.12
N GLY A 34 -22.15 -0.82 -3.91
CA GLY A 34 -22.22 -0.44 -5.31
C GLY A 34 -22.36 1.06 -5.49
N GLY A 35 -21.31 1.70 -6.00
CA GLY A 35 -21.43 2.87 -6.87
C GLY A 35 -21.64 2.36 -8.30
N GLY A 36 -22.81 2.65 -8.87
CA GLY A 36 -23.34 1.95 -10.04
C GLY A 36 -22.56 2.07 -11.34
N GLY A 37 -22.65 1.02 -12.15
CA GLY A 37 -22.16 1.03 -13.53
C GLY A 37 -22.12 -0.35 -14.19
N GLY A 38 -23.30 -0.96 -14.43
CA GLY A 38 -23.54 -1.92 -15.51
C GLY A 38 -22.89 -3.29 -15.45
N ASP A 39 -23.73 -4.33 -15.45
CA ASP A 39 -23.36 -5.68 -15.87
C ASP A 39 -22.75 -5.65 -17.27
N GLY A 40 -21.42 -5.70 -17.33
CA GLY A 40 -20.65 -5.80 -18.56
C GLY A 40 -19.30 -6.40 -18.20
N GLY A 41 -18.93 -7.50 -18.87
CA GLY A 41 -17.66 -8.19 -18.65
C GLY A 41 -16.51 -7.22 -18.55
N GLY A 42 -15.97 -7.05 -17.33
CA GLY A 42 -14.82 -6.21 -17.08
C GLY A 42 -13.67 -6.72 -17.93
N GLY A 43 -13.13 -5.85 -18.79
CA GLY A 43 -11.98 -6.16 -19.64
C GLY A 43 -10.79 -6.70 -18.84
N PRO A 44 -9.83 -7.35 -19.53
CA PRO A 44 -8.77 -8.11 -18.88
C PRO A 44 -7.98 -7.21 -17.93
N VAL A 45 -7.98 -7.57 -16.65
CA VAL A 45 -7.14 -6.93 -15.65
C VAL A 45 -5.69 -7.13 -16.09
N THR A 46 -4.96 -6.03 -16.29
CA THR A 46 -3.54 -5.99 -16.69
C THR A 46 -2.56 -6.42 -15.60
N MET A 47 -3.05 -7.20 -14.64
CA MET A 47 -2.28 -7.66 -13.49
C MET A 47 -1.22 -8.72 -13.83
N THR A 48 -1.17 -9.24 -15.06
CA THR A 48 -0.14 -10.22 -15.47
C THR A 48 1.28 -9.74 -15.13
N GLY A 49 2.07 -10.63 -14.52
CA GLY A 49 3.44 -10.37 -14.09
C GLY A 49 3.62 -10.56 -12.58
N SER A 50 4.79 -10.18 -12.09
CA SER A 50 5.20 -10.33 -10.70
C SER A 50 4.96 -9.05 -9.91
N TRP A 51 4.45 -9.20 -8.69
CA TRP A 51 4.01 -8.11 -7.82
C TRP A 51 4.44 -8.39 -6.40
N VAL A 52 4.71 -7.32 -5.65
CA VAL A 52 4.83 -7.40 -4.20
C VAL A 52 3.57 -6.82 -3.59
N MET A 53 2.92 -7.58 -2.71
CA MET A 53 1.82 -7.13 -1.90
C MET A 53 2.30 -6.83 -0.48
N HIS A 54 2.06 -5.61 -0.01
CA HIS A 54 2.24 -5.22 1.38
C HIS A 54 0.87 -5.08 2.03
N ALA A 55 0.60 -5.88 3.06
CA ALA A 55 -0.61 -5.79 3.87
C ALA A 55 -0.29 -5.20 5.24
N ARG A 56 -1.16 -4.32 5.74
CA ARG A 56 -1.05 -3.68 7.06
C ARG A 56 -2.35 -3.87 7.83
N CYS A 57 -2.25 -4.25 9.10
CA CYS A 57 -3.43 -4.41 9.95
C CYS A 57 -4.18 -3.07 10.13
N LYS A 58 -5.51 -3.12 10.07
CA LYS A 58 -6.37 -2.04 10.54
C LYS A 58 -6.46 -2.11 12.07
N GLY A 59 -6.00 -1.05 12.73
CA GLY A 59 -5.94 -0.97 14.18
C GLY A 59 -4.80 -1.80 14.81
N THR A 60 -4.90 -2.02 16.12
CA THR A 60 -3.86 -2.72 16.89
C THR A 60 -3.89 -4.21 16.60
N PRO A 61 -2.79 -4.82 16.11
CA PRO A 61 -2.74 -6.25 15.86
C PRO A 61 -2.87 -7.04 17.18
N PRO A 62 -3.52 -8.21 17.18
CA PRO A 62 -3.47 -9.13 18.31
C PRO A 62 -2.04 -9.48 18.70
N ALA A 63 -1.81 -9.77 19.98
CA ALA A 63 -0.51 -10.18 20.48
C ALA A 63 0.04 -11.38 19.69
N GLY A 64 1.28 -11.28 19.22
CA GLY A 64 1.95 -12.33 18.44
C GLY A 64 1.68 -12.30 16.94
N VAL A 65 0.96 -11.29 16.42
CA VAL A 65 0.73 -11.12 14.98
C VAL A 65 1.48 -9.90 14.46
N GLN A 66 2.13 -10.04 13.31
CA GLN A 66 2.86 -8.96 12.66
C GLN A 66 1.88 -7.86 12.22
N SER A 67 2.24 -6.59 12.46
CA SER A 67 1.45 -5.42 12.05
C SER A 67 1.43 -5.21 10.53
N CYS A 68 2.43 -5.77 9.86
CA CYS A 68 2.64 -5.68 8.43
C CYS A 68 3.12 -7.04 7.90
N ARG A 69 2.77 -7.37 6.67
CA ARG A 69 3.33 -8.52 5.95
C ARG A 69 3.61 -8.16 4.49
N THR A 70 4.63 -8.80 3.95
CA THR A 70 4.98 -8.72 2.53
C THR A 70 4.77 -10.09 1.92
N LEU A 71 4.14 -10.14 0.75
CA LEU A 71 3.90 -11.37 0.00
C LEU A 71 4.26 -11.15 -1.46
N PHE A 72 5.03 -12.08 -2.03
CA PHE A 72 5.32 -12.07 -3.45
C PHE A 72 4.23 -12.84 -4.21
N ILE A 73 3.70 -12.21 -5.26
CA ILE A 73 2.54 -12.69 -6.02
C ILE A 73 2.86 -12.60 -7.50
N THR A 74 2.68 -13.69 -8.23
CA THR A 74 2.70 -13.65 -9.70
C THR A 74 1.32 -13.92 -10.25
N PHE A 75 0.84 -13.05 -11.13
CA PHE A 75 -0.39 -13.28 -11.88
C PHE A 75 -0.08 -13.77 -13.28
N SER A 76 -0.85 -14.78 -13.71
CA SER A 76 -0.87 -15.27 -15.08
C SER A 76 -2.28 -15.17 -15.61
N ASP A 77 -2.47 -14.41 -16.70
CA ASP A 77 -3.69 -14.48 -17.50
C ASP A 77 -3.49 -15.46 -18.65
N SER A 78 -4.30 -16.52 -18.69
CA SER A 78 -4.27 -17.52 -19.76
C SER A 78 -5.44 -17.38 -20.75
N GLY A 79 -6.20 -16.27 -20.70
CA GLY A 79 -7.42 -16.07 -21.47
C GLY A 79 -8.62 -16.93 -21.01
N GLN A 80 -8.44 -17.74 -19.96
CA GLN A 80 -9.47 -18.55 -19.29
C GLN A 80 -9.74 -18.05 -17.86
N GLY A 81 -9.15 -16.92 -17.50
CA GLY A 81 -9.14 -16.35 -16.15
C GLY A 81 -7.72 -16.03 -15.68
N VAL A 82 -7.64 -15.20 -14.64
CA VAL A 82 -6.39 -14.84 -13.98
C VAL A 82 -6.11 -15.86 -12.87
N LYS A 83 -4.90 -16.41 -12.85
CA LYS A 83 -4.39 -17.20 -11.72
C LYS A 83 -3.35 -16.39 -10.98
N ALA A 84 -3.41 -16.38 -9.65
CA ALA A 84 -2.37 -15.84 -8.81
C ALA A 84 -1.61 -16.99 -8.13
N TYR A 85 -0.29 -16.92 -8.18
CA TYR A 85 0.63 -17.80 -7.50
C TYR A 85 1.23 -17.02 -6.33
N LEU A 86 1.18 -17.57 -5.13
CA LEU A 86 1.67 -16.95 -3.91
C LEU A 86 2.96 -17.66 -3.48
N ASP A 87 4.02 -16.88 -3.25
CA ASP A 87 5.26 -17.33 -2.65
C ASP A 87 5.20 -17.02 -1.15
N LEU A 88 5.09 -18.07 -0.33
CA LEU A 88 4.73 -17.97 1.08
C LEU A 88 5.94 -17.90 2.02
N ASP A 89 7.06 -18.46 1.61
CA ASP A 89 8.33 -18.40 2.34
C ASP A 89 9.26 -17.29 1.84
N GLY A 90 8.91 -16.64 0.73
CA GLY A 90 9.59 -15.46 0.21
C GLY A 90 10.92 -15.81 -0.45
N ASP A 91 11.11 -17.04 -0.92
CA ASP A 91 12.36 -17.49 -1.53
C ASP A 91 12.38 -17.30 -3.06
N GLY A 92 11.27 -16.87 -3.65
CA GLY A 92 11.10 -16.69 -5.09
C GLY A 92 10.76 -17.95 -5.87
N GLY A 93 10.82 -19.10 -5.20
CA GLY A 93 10.15 -20.31 -5.60
C GLY A 93 8.65 -20.12 -5.44
N PHE A 94 7.90 -20.65 -6.40
CA PHE A 94 6.45 -20.86 -6.26
C PHE A 94 6.16 -22.37 -6.11
N THR A 95 7.09 -23.09 -5.48
CA THR A 95 7.08 -24.56 -5.41
C THR A 95 6.02 -25.09 -4.46
N GLU A 96 5.56 -24.23 -3.57
CA GLU A 96 4.50 -24.38 -2.59
C GLU A 96 3.12 -24.49 -3.30
N ALA A 97 3.07 -24.18 -4.61
CA ALA A 97 1.98 -24.41 -5.54
C ALA A 97 0.62 -23.83 -5.09
N VAL A 98 0.64 -22.74 -4.31
CA VAL A 98 -0.60 -22.07 -3.89
C VAL A 98 -1.10 -21.19 -5.03
N SER A 99 -1.87 -21.80 -5.92
CA SER A 99 -2.59 -21.08 -6.96
C SER A 99 -4.02 -20.76 -6.51
N VAL A 100 -4.42 -19.50 -6.60
CA VAL A 100 -5.82 -19.10 -6.47
C VAL A 100 -6.35 -18.53 -7.78
N VAL A 101 -7.60 -18.82 -8.08
CA VAL A 101 -8.29 -18.17 -9.20
C VAL A 101 -8.64 -16.76 -8.76
N ALA A 102 -8.03 -15.78 -9.43
CA ALA A 102 -8.41 -14.39 -9.31
C ALA A 102 -9.75 -14.21 -10.03
N THR A 103 -10.79 -13.87 -9.28
CA THR A 103 -12.07 -13.51 -9.88
C THR A 103 -12.10 -12.00 -10.11
N GLY A 104 -12.51 -11.60 -11.32
CA GLY A 104 -12.84 -10.20 -11.58
C GLY A 104 -14.01 -9.80 -10.67
N ALA A 105 -13.79 -8.80 -9.83
CA ALA A 105 -14.83 -8.16 -9.04
C ALA A 105 -14.88 -6.71 -9.52
N SER A 106 -16.04 -6.17 -9.90
CA SER A 106 -16.24 -4.82 -10.47
C SER A 106 -15.03 -3.87 -10.39
N GLY A 107 -14.17 -3.87 -11.41
CA GLY A 107 -12.98 -3.00 -11.50
C GLY A 107 -11.70 -3.46 -10.76
N GLY A 108 -11.65 -4.69 -10.26
CA GLY A 108 -10.55 -5.21 -9.44
C GLY A 108 -10.43 -6.75 -9.44
N VAL A 109 -9.44 -7.25 -8.69
CA VAL A 109 -9.12 -8.67 -8.54
C VAL A 109 -9.37 -9.10 -7.11
N ARG A 110 -10.14 -10.18 -6.96
CA ARG A 110 -10.33 -10.85 -5.69
C ARG A 110 -9.49 -12.13 -5.62
N LEU A 111 -8.68 -12.23 -4.57
CA LEU A 111 -7.89 -13.40 -4.21
C LEU A 111 -8.45 -13.98 -2.92
N LYS A 112 -9.07 -15.16 -3.02
CA LYS A 112 -9.64 -15.85 -1.87
C LYS A 112 -9.13 -17.28 -1.81
N GLY A 113 -8.64 -17.69 -0.66
CA GLY A 113 -8.06 -19.01 -0.52
C GLY A 113 -7.80 -19.42 0.92
N GLN A 114 -7.47 -20.70 1.03
CA GLN A 114 -6.92 -21.33 2.22
C GLN A 114 -5.67 -22.09 1.79
N TYR A 115 -4.61 -22.01 2.59
CA TYR A 115 -3.44 -22.88 2.43
C TYR A 115 -2.99 -23.43 3.78
N ASN A 116 -2.35 -24.60 3.77
CA ASN A 116 -1.68 -25.14 4.94
C ASN A 116 -0.18 -24.98 4.74
N TRP A 117 0.49 -24.33 5.68
CA TRP A 117 1.93 -24.15 5.67
C TRP A 117 2.50 -24.59 7.02
N ASN A 118 3.43 -25.55 6.99
CA ASN A 118 4.05 -26.12 8.19
C ASN A 118 3.04 -26.53 9.28
N GLY A 119 1.92 -27.16 8.88
CA GLY A 119 0.88 -27.61 9.79
C GLY A 119 -0.07 -26.51 10.29
N THR A 120 0.13 -25.26 9.87
CA THR A 120 -0.75 -24.13 10.20
C THR A 120 -1.65 -23.79 9.02
N ASN A 121 -2.96 -23.64 9.27
CA ASN A 121 -3.90 -23.20 8.23
C ASN A 121 -3.93 -21.67 8.15
N PHE A 122 -3.89 -21.15 6.95
CA PHE A 122 -3.99 -19.74 6.64
C PHE A 122 -5.19 -19.51 5.74
N PHE A 123 -5.95 -18.46 6.01
CA PHE A 123 -7.10 -18.07 5.22
C PHE A 123 -6.92 -16.62 4.82
N PHE A 124 -7.23 -16.31 3.57
CA PHE A 124 -7.17 -14.95 3.07
C PHE A 124 -8.34 -14.67 2.13
N ASN A 125 -8.78 -13.41 2.15
CA ASN A 125 -9.73 -12.85 1.21
C ASN A 125 -9.30 -11.41 0.94
N THR A 126 -8.64 -11.20 -0.18
CA THR A 126 -8.07 -9.92 -0.59
C THR A 126 -8.83 -9.43 -1.81
N LEU A 127 -9.21 -8.15 -1.80
CA LEU A 127 -9.77 -7.46 -2.95
C LEU A 127 -8.89 -6.24 -3.23
N VAL A 128 -8.37 -6.16 -4.46
CA VAL A 128 -7.53 -5.05 -4.91
C VAL A 128 -8.06 -4.48 -6.20
N TRP A 129 -7.93 -3.16 -6.35
CA TRP A 129 -8.24 -2.43 -7.56
C TRP A 129 -6.93 -1.93 -8.15
N GLU A 130 -6.69 -2.25 -9.43
CA GLU A 130 -5.57 -1.66 -10.17
C GLU A 130 -5.91 -0.21 -10.47
N PHE A 131 -5.05 0.71 -10.05
CA PHE A 131 -5.26 2.13 -10.32
C PHE A 131 -4.60 2.53 -11.62
N SER A 132 -3.29 2.26 -11.73
CA SER A 132 -2.47 2.80 -12.80
C SER A 132 -1.09 2.13 -12.81
N TRP A 133 -0.55 1.85 -14.01
CA TRP A 133 0.88 1.57 -14.25
C TRP A 133 1.55 0.59 -13.28
N GLY A 134 0.89 -0.51 -12.93
CA GLY A 134 1.47 -1.49 -12.01
C GLY A 134 1.29 -1.16 -10.52
N HIS A 135 0.31 -0.33 -10.17
CA HIS A 135 -0.09 -0.05 -8.79
C HIS A 135 -1.52 -0.55 -8.51
N ALA A 136 -1.69 -1.28 -7.41
CA ALA A 136 -3.01 -1.69 -6.93
C ALA A 136 -3.10 -1.56 -5.41
N ALA A 137 -4.30 -1.42 -4.87
CA ALA A 137 -4.54 -1.38 -3.44
C ALA A 137 -5.97 -1.81 -3.14
N GLY A 138 -6.23 -2.07 -1.88
CA GLY A 138 -7.57 -2.39 -1.43
C GLY A 138 -7.55 -2.93 -0.02
N ASP A 139 -8.38 -3.93 0.22
CA ASP A 139 -8.66 -4.44 1.55
C ASP A 139 -8.50 -5.96 1.57
N ALA A 140 -8.03 -6.47 2.70
CA ALA A 140 -7.87 -7.88 2.93
C ALA A 140 -8.43 -8.30 4.28
N THR A 141 -8.90 -9.54 4.33
CA THR A 141 -9.11 -10.26 5.57
C THR A 141 -8.16 -11.44 5.63
N TYR A 142 -7.45 -11.58 6.74
CA TYR A 142 -6.51 -12.66 6.97
C TYR A 142 -6.77 -13.38 8.28
N ARG A 143 -6.50 -14.69 8.32
CA ARG A 143 -6.64 -15.50 9.53
C ARG A 143 -5.60 -16.60 9.58
N VAL A 144 -4.99 -16.76 10.75
CA VAL A 144 -4.06 -17.85 11.07
C VAL A 144 -4.73 -18.82 12.04
N GLY A 145 -4.79 -20.10 11.66
CA GLY A 145 -5.39 -21.18 12.45
C GLY A 145 -6.83 -20.85 12.87
N SER A 146 -7.08 -20.90 14.18
CA SER A 146 -8.36 -20.58 14.81
C SER A 146 -8.46 -19.14 15.32
N ALA A 147 -7.49 -18.27 15.01
CA ALA A 147 -7.52 -16.87 15.44
C ALA A 147 -8.72 -16.12 14.81
N PRO A 148 -9.13 -14.98 15.37
CA PRO A 148 -10.07 -14.09 14.71
C PRO A 148 -9.55 -13.58 13.36
N ASN A 149 -10.47 -13.26 12.46
CA ASN A 149 -10.15 -12.57 11.22
C ASN A 149 -9.55 -11.19 11.52
N GLN A 150 -8.45 -10.88 10.85
CA GLN A 150 -7.80 -9.59 10.88
C GLN A 150 -8.16 -8.82 9.63
N LEU A 151 -8.60 -7.58 9.81
CA LEU A 151 -8.85 -6.66 8.72
C LEU A 151 -7.57 -5.91 8.40
N GLU A 152 -7.26 -5.77 7.12
CA GLU A 152 -6.03 -5.19 6.64
C GLU A 152 -6.29 -4.29 5.44
N THR A 153 -5.48 -3.25 5.31
CA THR A 153 -5.27 -2.57 4.03
C THR A 153 -4.18 -3.29 3.27
N VAL A 154 -4.30 -3.34 1.95
CA VAL A 154 -3.25 -3.88 1.08
C VAL A 154 -2.85 -2.86 0.04
N THR A 155 -1.57 -2.88 -0.31
CA THR A 155 -1.03 -2.21 -1.50
C THR A 155 -0.18 -3.19 -2.27
N MET A 156 -0.11 -3.01 -3.59
CA MET A 156 0.62 -3.86 -4.49
C MET A 156 1.37 -3.02 -5.52
N VAL A 157 2.62 -3.40 -5.77
CA VAL A 157 3.45 -2.78 -6.81
C VAL A 157 4.02 -3.87 -7.70
N LYS A 158 3.96 -3.64 -9.01
CA LYS A 158 4.49 -4.53 -10.02
C LYS A 158 6.01 -4.42 -10.12
N ILE A 159 6.69 -5.56 -10.16
CA ILE A 159 8.11 -5.68 -10.47
C ILE A 159 8.25 -5.76 -11.98
N MET A 160 9.06 -4.87 -12.56
CA MET A 160 9.17 -4.75 -14.03
C MET A 160 10.62 -4.82 -14.53
N ASN A 161 11.52 -3.98 -14.00
CA ASN A 161 12.93 -3.96 -14.39
C ASN A 161 13.83 -4.00 -13.15
N LEU A 162 15.10 -4.33 -13.40
CA LEU A 162 16.14 -4.34 -12.39
C LEU A 162 16.39 -2.91 -11.88
N PRO A 163 16.65 -2.73 -10.57
CA PRO A 163 16.97 -1.43 -10.01
C PRO A 163 18.35 -0.95 -10.50
N GLN A 164 18.46 0.30 -10.93
CA GLN A 164 19.76 0.94 -11.16
C GLN A 164 20.32 1.62 -9.91
N HIS A 165 19.46 1.86 -8.91
CA HIS A 165 19.82 2.54 -7.68
C HIS A 165 19.68 1.60 -6.48
N ASP A 166 20.69 1.66 -5.62
CA ASP A 166 20.63 1.10 -4.28
C ASP A 166 20.13 2.21 -3.35
N LEU A 167 18.99 2.00 -2.71
CA LEU A 167 18.39 2.87 -1.71
C LEU A 167 18.65 2.40 -0.28
N ASN A 168 19.39 1.32 -0.04
CA ASN A 168 19.71 0.88 1.33
C ASN A 168 20.35 2.02 2.13
N GLY A 169 19.97 2.14 3.41
CA GLY A 169 20.54 3.12 4.34
C GLY A 169 19.51 4.02 5.01
N VAL A 170 20.00 5.09 5.63
CA VAL A 170 19.18 6.07 6.34
C VAL A 170 18.93 7.27 5.45
N TRP A 171 17.69 7.74 5.39
CA TRP A 171 17.23 8.81 4.53
C TRP A 171 16.44 9.84 5.31
N ASP A 172 16.70 11.12 5.07
CA ASP A 172 15.82 12.22 5.47
C ASP A 172 14.81 12.43 4.36
N ILE A 173 13.52 12.28 4.66
CA ILE A 173 12.43 12.32 3.68
C ILE A 173 11.44 13.41 4.08
N ASP A 174 11.22 14.35 3.16
CA ASP A 174 10.18 15.36 3.20
C ASP A 174 9.03 14.98 2.27
N HIS A 175 7.81 15.01 2.81
CA HIS A 175 6.56 14.92 2.07
C HIS A 175 5.84 16.26 2.18
N THR A 176 5.62 16.93 1.07
CA THR A 176 4.82 18.16 1.02
C THR A 176 3.51 17.90 0.31
N LEU A 177 2.41 18.29 0.93
CA LEU A 177 1.12 18.26 0.28
C LEU A 177 1.00 19.47 -0.66
N ASP A 178 1.17 19.25 -1.96
CA ASP A 178 1.16 20.33 -2.94
C ASP A 178 -0.25 20.89 -3.12
N TRP A 179 -1.26 20.02 -3.22
CA TRP A 179 -2.66 20.40 -3.37
C TRP A 179 -3.59 19.30 -2.87
N ALA A 180 -4.78 19.70 -2.45
CA ALA A 180 -5.89 18.81 -2.15
C ALA A 180 -7.20 19.46 -2.60
N THR A 181 -8.18 18.64 -2.95
CA THR A 181 -9.53 19.09 -3.30
C THR A 181 -10.40 19.25 -2.06
N GLY A 182 -11.64 19.73 -2.24
CA GLY A 182 -12.68 19.64 -1.22
C GLY A 182 -12.32 20.22 0.16
N GLY A 183 -12.73 19.47 1.19
CA GLY A 183 -12.55 19.80 2.59
C GLY A 183 -11.10 19.75 3.04
N LEU A 184 -10.19 19.09 2.32
CA LEU A 184 -8.75 18.99 2.65
C LEU A 184 -7.90 20.09 2.00
N SER A 185 -8.47 20.94 1.13
CA SER A 185 -7.74 22.00 0.44
C SER A 185 -6.93 22.94 1.36
N TYR A 186 -7.36 23.13 2.62
CA TYR A 186 -6.64 23.93 3.61
C TYR A 186 -5.31 23.32 4.08
N LEU A 187 -5.05 22.04 3.78
CA LEU A 187 -3.81 21.34 4.11
C LEU A 187 -2.70 21.60 3.07
N SER A 188 -3.02 22.19 1.91
CA SER A 188 -2.02 22.49 0.87
C SER A 188 -0.88 23.36 1.42
N GLY A 189 0.36 22.98 1.10
CA GLY A 189 1.59 23.56 1.61
C GLY A 189 2.09 22.98 2.94
N MET A 190 1.37 22.04 3.55
CA MET A 190 1.87 21.34 4.73
C MET A 190 2.97 20.34 4.36
N THR A 191 4.04 20.33 5.16
CA THR A 191 5.17 19.43 5.00
C THR A 191 5.32 18.56 6.24
N GLU A 192 5.49 17.26 6.01
CA GLU A 192 5.93 16.29 6.99
C GLU A 192 7.37 15.83 6.67
N SER A 193 8.23 15.83 7.67
CA SER A 193 9.64 15.43 7.54
C SER A 193 9.94 14.27 8.49
N GLY A 194 10.74 13.30 8.07
CA GLY A 194 11.13 12.18 8.90
C GLY A 194 12.36 11.43 8.41
N ILE A 195 13.07 10.80 9.36
CA ILE A 195 14.22 9.95 9.08
C ILE A 195 13.76 8.50 8.93
N TYR A 196 13.99 7.92 7.77
CA TYR A 196 13.61 6.55 7.43
C TYR A 196 14.84 5.67 7.23
N GLN A 197 14.80 4.47 7.82
CA GLN A 197 15.68 3.37 7.43
C GLN A 197 15.04 2.67 6.23
N ILE A 198 15.75 2.64 5.11
CA ILE A 198 15.35 1.90 3.91
C ILE A 198 16.14 0.58 3.86
N THR A 199 15.41 -0.51 3.63
CA THR A 199 15.97 -1.82 3.27
C THR A 199 15.44 -2.20 1.90
N GLN A 200 16.33 -2.42 0.94
CA GLN A 200 16.02 -2.78 -0.44
C GLN A 200 16.61 -4.16 -0.78
N GLU A 201 15.80 -4.98 -1.43
CA GLU A 201 16.23 -6.23 -2.01
C GLU A 201 17.02 -5.96 -3.30
N MET A 202 18.28 -6.41 -3.32
CA MET A 202 19.21 -6.18 -4.43
C MET A 202 19.36 -7.41 -5.33
N SER A 203 18.72 -8.53 -5.00
CA SER A 203 18.84 -9.79 -5.72
C SER A 203 17.57 -10.64 -5.66
N GLY A 204 17.48 -11.65 -6.53
CA GLY A 204 16.39 -12.61 -6.48
C GLY A 204 15.04 -12.07 -7.00
N PRO A 205 13.92 -12.71 -6.65
CA PRO A 205 12.60 -12.48 -7.24
C PRO A 205 12.01 -11.10 -6.94
N MET A 206 12.36 -10.53 -5.80
CA MET A 206 11.85 -9.26 -5.29
C MET A 206 12.83 -8.10 -5.54
N GLN A 207 13.84 -8.31 -6.38
CA GLN A 207 14.86 -7.31 -6.63
C GLN A 207 14.24 -5.96 -7.02
N GLY A 208 14.67 -4.89 -6.35
CA GLY A 208 14.13 -3.54 -6.47
C GLY A 208 13.06 -3.19 -5.43
N PHE A 209 12.40 -4.18 -4.81
CA PHE A 209 11.50 -3.93 -3.69
C PHE A 209 12.26 -3.32 -2.51
N PHE A 210 11.66 -2.32 -1.88
CA PHE A 210 12.17 -1.76 -0.65
C PHE A 210 11.06 -1.45 0.34
N GLU A 211 11.46 -1.42 1.61
CA GLU A 211 10.65 -0.97 2.72
C GLU A 211 11.36 0.19 3.40
N ALA A 212 10.62 1.29 3.61
CA ALA A 212 11.07 2.46 4.35
C ALA A 212 10.37 2.47 5.71
N LYS A 213 11.14 2.51 6.80
CA LYS A 213 10.64 2.46 8.18
C LYS A 213 11.17 3.61 9.01
N ARG A 214 10.29 4.29 9.72
CA ARG A 214 10.61 5.32 10.71
C ARG A 214 10.54 4.75 12.12
N ALA A 215 11.26 5.37 13.06
CA ALA A 215 11.37 4.88 14.44
C ALA A 215 10.04 4.87 15.21
N ASP A 216 9.05 5.66 14.79
CA ASP A 216 7.70 5.70 15.36
C ASP A 216 6.74 4.65 14.76
N GLY A 217 7.24 3.79 13.88
CA GLY A 217 6.48 2.71 13.26
C GLY A 217 5.79 3.11 11.96
N GLU A 218 5.94 4.35 11.51
CA GLU A 218 5.49 4.73 10.17
C GLU A 218 6.33 4.00 9.10
N CYS A 219 5.65 3.51 8.07
CA CYS A 219 6.31 2.85 6.96
C CYS A 219 5.54 3.01 5.65
N PHE A 220 6.29 2.89 4.56
CA PHE A 220 5.78 2.68 3.22
C PHE A 220 6.70 1.73 2.47
N THR A 221 6.19 1.18 1.39
CA THR A 221 6.94 0.28 0.53
C THR A 221 7.02 0.82 -0.88
N GLY A 222 7.96 0.32 -1.66
CA GLY A 222 8.03 0.65 -3.07
C GLY A 222 8.86 -0.32 -3.85
N ILE A 223 8.98 -0.03 -5.14
CA ILE A 223 9.88 -0.71 -6.06
C ILE A 223 10.73 0.35 -6.74
N VAL A 224 12.04 0.12 -6.73
CA VAL A 224 12.99 0.77 -7.62
C VAL A 224 12.98 0.01 -8.92
N ASN A 225 12.50 0.66 -9.97
CA ASN A 225 12.36 0.11 -11.29
C ASN A 225 13.19 0.96 -12.26
N ASP A 226 14.36 0.45 -12.66
CA ASP A 226 15.32 1.22 -13.43
C ASP A 226 15.77 2.50 -12.67
N SER A 227 15.55 3.69 -13.23
CA SER A 227 15.79 4.99 -12.57
C SER A 227 14.54 5.58 -11.88
N GLN A 228 13.41 4.88 -11.92
CA GLN A 228 12.14 5.33 -11.34
C GLN A 228 11.86 4.61 -10.02
N ILE A 229 11.21 5.32 -9.10
CA ILE A 229 10.73 4.75 -7.84
C ILE A 229 9.20 4.82 -7.85
N THR A 230 8.58 3.67 -7.63
CA THR A 230 7.14 3.57 -7.39
C THR A 230 6.91 3.30 -5.92
N VAL A 231 6.21 4.20 -5.22
CA VAL A 231 5.82 3.97 -3.82
C VAL A 231 4.36 3.52 -3.72
N ALA A 232 4.08 2.76 -2.68
CA ALA A 232 2.78 2.23 -2.36
C ALA A 232 2.51 2.39 -0.87
N ARG A 233 1.38 3.02 -0.57
CA ARG A 233 0.93 3.21 0.81
C ARG A 233 -0.59 3.32 0.85
N ARG A 234 -1.21 2.58 1.78
CA ARG A 234 -2.63 2.69 2.13
C ARG A 234 -2.77 2.60 3.64
N TYR A 235 -3.30 3.65 4.26
CA TYR A 235 -3.33 3.77 5.71
C TYR A 235 -4.51 4.62 6.18
N GLU A 236 -4.94 4.38 7.42
CA GLU A 236 -5.97 5.18 8.08
C GLU A 236 -5.28 6.22 8.98
N ASP A 237 -5.68 7.47 8.87
CA ASP A 237 -5.27 8.55 9.76
C ASP A 237 -6.36 9.63 9.82
N TYR A 238 -6.63 10.13 11.03
CA TYR A 238 -7.72 11.09 11.29
C TYR A 238 -9.09 10.68 10.70
N ASP A 239 -9.44 9.40 10.78
CA ASP A 239 -10.66 8.80 10.19
C ASP A 239 -10.72 8.79 8.65
N TRP A 240 -9.69 9.30 7.97
CA TRP A 240 -9.54 9.22 6.53
C TRP A 240 -8.73 7.98 6.14
N LEU A 241 -9.15 7.32 5.08
CA LEU A 241 -8.36 6.29 4.41
C LEU A 241 -7.57 6.94 3.27
N TRP A 242 -6.25 6.99 3.42
CA TRP A 242 -5.32 7.56 2.46
C TRP A 242 -4.75 6.46 1.59
N THR A 243 -4.72 6.68 0.27
CA THR A 243 -4.16 5.72 -0.69
C THR A 243 -3.32 6.47 -1.73
N TYR A 244 -2.07 6.08 -1.92
CA TYR A 244 -1.30 6.51 -3.09
C TYR A 244 -1.80 5.75 -4.32
N THR A 245 -2.03 6.43 -5.44
CA THR A 245 -2.63 5.84 -6.65
C THR A 245 -1.72 5.92 -7.87
N TYR A 246 -0.82 6.91 -7.88
CA TYR A 246 0.17 7.11 -8.92
C TYR A 246 1.42 7.76 -8.32
N THR A 247 2.60 7.36 -8.78
CA THR A 247 3.87 7.90 -8.31
C THR A 247 4.80 8.10 -9.50
N ASN A 248 5.56 9.19 -9.47
CA ASN A 248 6.60 9.49 -10.44
C ASN A 248 7.78 10.09 -9.69
N LEU A 249 8.51 9.21 -9.02
CA LEU A 249 9.73 9.57 -8.31
C LEU A 249 10.93 9.11 -9.15
N ASN A 250 11.98 9.91 -9.15
CA ASN A 250 13.24 9.58 -9.80
C ASN A 250 14.34 9.50 -8.76
N ALA A 251 15.33 8.65 -9.01
CA ALA A 251 16.52 8.52 -8.18
C ALA A 251 17.75 9.04 -8.92
N ASP A 252 18.66 9.69 -8.18
CA ASP A 252 19.98 10.08 -8.66
C ASP A 252 20.97 10.09 -7.48
N GLY A 253 21.86 9.10 -7.43
CA GLY A 253 22.82 8.92 -6.34
C GLY A 253 22.16 8.85 -4.96
N ASP A 254 22.49 9.81 -4.09
CA ASP A 254 22.01 9.94 -2.72
C ASP A 254 20.73 10.80 -2.60
N TRP A 255 20.04 11.01 -3.72
CA TRP A 255 18.80 11.75 -3.78
C TRP A 255 17.72 10.94 -4.48
N PHE A 256 16.48 11.07 -4.00
CA PHE A 256 15.32 10.76 -4.83
C PHE A 256 14.18 11.71 -4.54
N GLY A 257 13.30 11.88 -5.52
CA GLY A 257 12.14 12.73 -5.34
C GLY A 257 11.27 12.84 -6.58
N GLY A 258 10.16 13.53 -6.42
CA GLY A 258 9.15 13.71 -7.46
C GLY A 258 7.78 13.90 -6.85
N THR A 259 6.75 13.50 -7.60
CA THR A 259 5.36 13.68 -7.17
C THR A 259 4.61 12.37 -7.11
N HIS A 260 3.61 12.34 -6.24
CA HIS A 260 2.65 11.27 -6.18
C HIS A 260 1.25 11.82 -6.00
N LEU A 261 0.31 11.12 -6.62
CA LEU A 261 -1.12 11.39 -6.49
C LEU A 261 -1.74 10.30 -5.63
N GLY A 262 -2.81 10.66 -4.98
CA GLY A 262 -3.59 9.73 -4.21
C GLY A 262 -4.95 10.28 -3.87
N GLN A 263 -5.61 9.54 -3.01
CA GLN A 263 -6.98 9.79 -2.64
C GLN A 263 -7.13 9.65 -1.13
N ALA A 264 -7.95 10.50 -0.56
CA ALA A 264 -8.41 10.42 0.82
C ALA A 264 -9.90 10.12 0.81
N GLU A 265 -10.33 9.10 1.55
CA GLU A 265 -11.72 8.68 1.64
C GLU A 265 -12.24 8.80 3.09
N LEU A 266 -13.43 9.39 3.27
CA LEU A 266 -14.16 9.45 4.53
C LEU A 266 -15.62 9.02 4.30
N GLY A 267 -15.91 7.75 4.54
CA GLY A 267 -17.22 7.17 4.22
C GLY A 267 -17.46 7.16 2.71
N THR A 268 -18.40 7.97 2.21
CA THR A 268 -18.67 8.14 0.78
C THR A 268 -18.00 9.38 0.18
N LEU A 269 -17.34 10.20 1.01
CA LEU A 269 -16.59 11.36 0.55
C LEU A 269 -15.23 10.91 0.04
N GLN A 270 -14.84 11.40 -1.13
CA GLN A 270 -13.55 11.13 -1.75
C GLN A 270 -12.93 12.44 -2.21
N GLU A 271 -11.66 12.63 -1.88
CA GLU A 271 -10.91 13.82 -2.23
C GLU A 271 -9.59 13.42 -2.90
N ASP A 272 -9.29 14.08 -4.01
CA ASP A 272 -8.01 13.92 -4.70
C ASP A 272 -6.94 14.78 -4.03
N VAL A 273 -5.74 14.22 -3.98
CA VAL A 273 -4.62 14.75 -3.21
C VAL A 273 -3.33 14.56 -4.01
N GLY A 274 -2.49 15.60 -4.05
CA GLY A 274 -1.18 15.57 -4.71
C GLY A 274 -0.07 15.97 -3.74
N TRP A 275 0.98 15.16 -3.70
CA TRP A 275 2.16 15.38 -2.86
C TRP A 275 3.43 15.45 -3.69
N SER A 276 4.39 16.21 -3.20
CA SER A 276 5.79 16.12 -3.58
C SER A 276 6.57 15.39 -2.48
N MET A 277 7.54 14.60 -2.91
CA MET A 277 8.47 13.90 -2.03
C MET A 277 9.89 14.29 -2.42
N VAL A 278 10.71 14.60 -1.43
CA VAL A 278 12.14 14.85 -1.59
C VAL A 278 12.87 14.09 -0.50
N ALA A 279 13.87 13.30 -0.88
CA ALA A 279 14.64 12.49 0.02
C ALA A 279 16.13 12.64 -0.25
N TYR A 280 16.91 12.69 0.84
CA TYR A 280 18.37 12.68 0.79
C TYR A 280 18.91 11.60 1.71
N ARG A 281 19.85 10.79 1.21
CA ARG A 281 20.54 9.82 2.04
C ARG A 281 21.37 10.58 3.07
N THR A 282 21.12 10.30 4.34
CA THR A 282 21.96 10.81 5.42
C THR A 282 23.18 9.90 5.52
N GLY A 283 24.37 10.46 5.34
CA GLY A 283 25.62 9.71 5.33
C GLY A 283 25.85 8.87 6.58
N GLN A 284 26.21 7.60 6.32
CA GLN A 284 26.90 6.58 7.12
C GLN A 284 27.25 6.89 8.58
#